data_AF-A0A945XA41-F1
#
_entry.id   AF-A0A945XA41-F1
#
_cell.length_a   1.000
_cell.length_b   1.000
_cell.length_c   1.000
_cell.angle_alpha   90.00
_cell.angle_beta   90.00
_cell.angle_gamma   90.00
#
_symmetry.space_group_name_H-M   'P 1'
#
loop_
_entity.id
_entity.type
_entity.pdbx_description
1 polymer ?
#
loop_
_entity_poly.entity_id
_entity_poly.type
_entity_poly.pdbx_seq_one_letter_code
_entity_poly.pdbx_strand_id
1 'polypeptide(L)' 'TLHELHILTVHGLLHLLGFDHAEPEEEKEMFGLQGEIVSSFSENPAVH' A
#
# COMPACT_ATOMS: atom_id res chain seq x y z
N THR A 1 -5.74 9.91 -10.35
CA THR A 1 -7.02 9.15 -10.24
C THR A 1 -7.23 8.69 -8.80
N LEU A 2 -8.38 8.12 -8.41
CA LEU A 2 -8.60 7.61 -7.05
C LEU A 2 -7.60 6.51 -6.66
N HIS A 3 -7.19 5.69 -7.63
CA HIS A 3 -6.20 4.63 -7.44
C HIS A 3 -4.84 5.18 -6.98
N GLU A 4 -4.35 6.26 -7.59
CA GLU A 4 -3.10 6.92 -7.19
C GLU A 4 -3.16 7.43 -5.74
N LEU A 5 -4.32 7.95 -5.31
CA LEU A 5 -4.53 8.39 -3.92
C LEU A 5 -4.48 7.21 -2.94
N HIS A 6 -5.05 6.05 -3.29
CA HIS A 6 -4.95 4.85 -2.46
C HIS A 6 -3.50 4.38 -2.32
N ILE A 7 -2.76 4.33 -3.43
CA ILE A 7 -1.33 3.96 -3.40
C ILE A 7 -0.56 4.91 -2.48
N LEU A 8 -0.65 6.23 -2.69
CA LEU A 8 0.14 7.19 -1.92
C LEU A 8 -0.25 7.23 -0.43
N THR A 9 -1.53 7.03 -0.12
CA THR A 9 -2.01 7.00 1.27
C THR A 9 -1.50 5.76 2.01
N VAL A 10 -1.63 4.58 1.41
CA VAL A 10 -1.11 3.33 1.98
C VAL A 10 0.41 3.38 2.10
N HIS A 11 1.09 3.86 1.06
CA HIS A 11 2.54 4.04 1.04
C HIS A 11 3.03 4.92 2.20
N GLY A 12 2.43 6.10 2.37
CA GLY A 12 2.77 6.99 3.47
C GLY A 12 2.51 6.37 4.84
N LEU A 13 1.41 5.62 5.00
CA LEU A 13 1.12 4.91 6.24
C LEU A 13 2.15 3.81 6.54
N LEU A 14 2.55 3.03 5.53
CA LEU A 14 3.57 1.99 5.70
C LEU A 14 4.90 2.59 6.16
N HIS A 15 5.32 3.72 5.60
CA HIS A 15 6.49 4.45 6.09
C HIS A 15 6.34 4.92 7.54
N LEU A 16 5.16 5.44 7.93
CA LEU A 16 4.91 5.83 9.32
C LEU A 16 4.94 4.64 10.30
N LEU A 17 4.65 3.44 9.82
CA LEU A 17 4.73 2.20 10.60
C LEU A 17 6.14 1.58 10.60
N GLY A 18 7.10 2.19 9.90
CA GLY A 18 8.49 1.76 9.88
C GLY A 18 8.86 0.81 8.75
N PHE A 19 7.97 0.58 7.78
CA PHE A 19 8.35 -0.09 6.54
C PHE A 19 9.17 0.86 5.66
N ASP A 20 10.17 0.33 4.98
CA ASP A 20 11.01 1.06 4.04
C ASP A 20 11.16 0.22 2.75
N HIS A 21 11.78 0.80 1.74
CA HIS A 21 12.05 0.14 0.46
C HIS A 21 13.45 0.54 -0.06
N ALA A 22 14.41 0.73 0.85
CA ALA A 22 15.77 1.10 0.49
C ALA A 22 16.57 -0.12 0.00
N GLU A 23 16.37 -1.28 0.63
CA GLU A 23 16.98 -2.54 0.22
C GLU A 23 15.98 -3.47 -0.52
N PRO A 24 16.45 -4.38 -1.39
CA PRO A 24 15.56 -5.23 -2.19
C PRO A 24 14.58 -6.11 -1.38
N GLU A 25 14.99 -6.58 -0.20
CA GLU A 25 14.12 -7.39 0.66
C GLU A 25 13.05 -6.53 1.36
N GLU A 26 13.41 -5.31 1.76
CA GLU A 26 12.48 -4.34 2.36
C GLU A 26 11.45 -3.87 1.32
N GLU A 27 11.90 -3.56 0.09
CA GLU A 27 11.04 -3.20 -1.02
C GLU A 27 10.01 -4.30 -1.30
N LYS A 28 10.45 -5.55 -1.35
CA LYS A 28 9.58 -6.69 -1.62
C LYS A 28 8.51 -6.86 -0.54
N GLU A 29 8.87 -6.68 0.72
CA GLU A 29 7.93 -6.70 1.84
C GLU A 29 6.92 -5.54 1.75
N MET A 30 7.42 -4.31 1.64
CA MET A 30 6.58 -3.11 1.63
C MET A 30 5.64 -3.06 0.42
N PHE A 31 6.13 -3.36 -0.78
CA PHE A 31 5.31 -3.32 -2.00
C PHE A 31 4.33 -4.49 -2.08
N GLY A 32 4.68 -5.66 -1.52
CA GLY A 32 3.75 -6.77 -1.35
C GLY A 32 2.55 -6.35 -0.51
N LEU A 33 2.80 -5.82 0.70
CA LEU A 33 1.74 -5.34 1.59
C LEU A 33 0.94 -4.19 0.99
N GLN A 34 1.60 -3.23 0.34
CA GLN A 34 0.93 -2.13 -0.35
C GLN A 34 -0.05 -2.66 -1.42
N GLY A 35 0.38 -3.63 -2.22
CA GLY A 35 -0.43 -4.25 -3.26
C GLY A 35 -1.66 -4.99 -2.70
N GLU A 36 -1.48 -5.76 -1.63
CA GLU A 36 -2.56 -6.49 -0.95
C GLU A 36 -3.61 -5.51 -0.38
N ILE A 37 -3.17 -4.47 0.33
CA ILE A 37 -4.06 -3.48 0.94
C ILE A 37 -4.81 -2.69 -0.14
N VAL A 38 -4.10 -2.20 -1.17
CA VAL A 38 -4.73 -1.41 -2.23
C VAL A 38 -5.75 -2.23 -3.02
N SER A 39 -5.46 -3.50 -3.29
CA SER A 39 -6.39 -4.41 -3.97
C SER A 39 -7.65 -4.67 -3.14
N SER A 40 -7.52 -4.76 -1.82
CA SER A 40 -8.67 -4.98 -0.92
C SER A 40 -9.72 -3.86 -0.98
N PHE A 41 -9.34 -2.63 -1.34
CA PHE A 41 -10.30 -1.52 -1.49
C PHE A 41 -11.24 -1.71 -2.70
N SER A 42 -10.84 -2.48 -3.70
CA SER A 42 -11.70 -2.82 -4.85
C SER A 42 -12.59 -4.04 -4.58
N GLU A 43 -12.25 -4.87 -3.60
CA GLU A 43 -13.00 -6.06 -3.22
C GLU A 43 -14.04 -5.81 -2.12
N ASN A 44 -13.98 -4.65 -1.46
CA ASN A 44 -14.89 -4.31 -0.37
C ASN A 44 -16.12 -3.53 -0.86
N PRO A 45 -17.34 -4.12 -0.85
CA PRO A 45 -18.56 -3.44 -1.29
C PRO A 45 -19.00 -2.30 -0.35
N ALA A 46 -18.35 -2.09 0.79
CA ALA A 46 -18.67 -1.02 1.72
C ALA A 46 -18.08 0.37 1.35
N VAL A 47 -17.20 0.44 0.35
CA VAL A 47 -16.52 1.69 -0.07
C VAL A 47 -16.97 2.15 -1.48
N HIS A 48 -17.93 1.44 -2.08
CA HIS A 48 -18.60 1.85 -3.31
C HIS A 48 -19.91 2.61 -3.05
#